data_AF-A0A528BCA5-F1
#
_entry.id   AF-A0A528BCA5-F1
#
_cell.length_a   1.000
_cell.length_b   1.000
_cell.length_c   1.000
_cell.angle_alpha   90.00
_cell.angle_beta   90.00
_cell.angle_gamma   90.00
#
_symmetry.space_group_name_H-M   'P 1'
#
loop_
_entity.id
_entity.type
_entity.pdbx_description
1 polymer ?
#
loop_
_entity_poly.entity_id
_entity_poly.type
_entity_poly.pdbx_seq_one_letter_code
_entity_poly.pdbx_strand_id
1 'polypeptide(L)'
;MRTLTGLVFGLALVAALLTGAARAEVKMSGAFVADATCPATQAIKSGKNPGNIATDAGQSYELLAGNKDAPTHYLIRVPGADPERRWVKVDCGHVSGASTMPTARAPADREKSAAPASGKPEYVLALSWQPAFCETKPGKT
;
A
#
# COMPACT_ATOMS: atom_id res chain seq x y z
N MET A 1 21.47 -13.17 41.20
CA MET A 1 20.35 -13.72 40.39
C MET A 1 19.26 -12.69 40.07
N ARG A 2 18.86 -11.79 40.99
CA ARG A 2 17.84 -10.75 40.72
C ARG A 2 18.23 -9.68 39.68
N THR A 3 19.52 -9.41 39.49
CA THR A 3 20.04 -8.43 38.50
C THR A 3 20.13 -8.99 37.08
N LEU A 4 20.27 -10.30 36.91
CA LEU A 4 20.37 -10.95 35.60
C LEU A 4 19.01 -10.97 34.88
N THR A 5 17.91 -11.17 35.60
CA THR A 5 16.56 -11.22 35.06
C THR A 5 16.08 -9.87 34.51
N GLY A 6 16.44 -8.76 35.17
CA GLY A 6 16.11 -7.41 34.70
C GLY A 6 16.84 -7.04 33.40
N LEU A 7 18.08 -7.50 33.23
CA LEU A 7 18.87 -7.26 32.01
C LEU A 7 18.28 -8.00 30.79
N VAL A 8 17.80 -9.22 30.99
CA VAL A 8 17.17 -10.03 29.92
C VAL A 8 15.82 -9.43 29.50
N PHE A 9 15.01 -8.95 30.45
CA PHE A 9 13.76 -8.26 30.14
C PHE A 9 13.98 -6.90 29.46
N GLY A 10 15.00 -6.14 29.88
CA GLY A 10 15.37 -4.86 29.24
C GLY A 10 15.86 -5.03 27.81
N LEU A 11 16.67 -6.06 27.54
CA LEU A 11 17.19 -6.34 26.19
C LEU A 11 16.09 -6.78 25.21
N ALA A 12 15.11 -7.57 25.69
CA ALA A 12 13.96 -8.00 24.89
C ALA A 12 13.05 -6.81 24.50
N LEU A 13 12.88 -5.83 25.39
CA LEU A 13 12.05 -4.65 25.13
C LEU A 13 12.71 -3.69 24.11
N VAL A 14 14.04 -3.59 24.11
CA VAL A 14 14.79 -2.78 23.13
C VAL A 14 14.77 -3.42 21.74
N ALA A 15 14.81 -4.75 21.63
CA ALA A 15 14.76 -5.45 20.34
C ALA A 15 13.42 -5.25 19.60
N ALA A 16 12.31 -5.10 20.32
CA ALA A 16 10.99 -4.88 19.73
C ALA A 16 10.82 -3.47 19.12
N LEU A 17 11.64 -2.49 19.51
CA LEU A 17 11.56 -1.11 19.00
C LEU A 17 12.29 -0.92 17.65
N LEU A 18 13.03 -1.94 17.18
CA LEU A 18 13.80 -1.90 15.94
C LEU A 18 13.07 -2.53 14.74
N THR A 19 11.84 -3.03 14.91
CA THR A 19 11.04 -3.55 13.80
C THR A 19 10.50 -2.40 12.97
N GLY A 20 11.32 -1.87 12.06
CA GLY A 20 10.92 -0.86 11.09
C GLY A 20 9.75 -1.35 10.23
N ALA A 21 8.79 -0.46 9.98
CA ALA A 21 7.64 -0.74 9.13
C ALA A 21 8.10 -1.06 7.70
N ALA A 22 8.11 -2.34 7.32
CA ALA A 22 8.34 -2.74 5.95
C ALA A 22 7.16 -2.28 5.09
N ARG A 23 7.34 -1.19 4.32
CA ARG A 23 6.35 -0.75 3.33
C ARG A 23 6.52 -1.59 2.08
N ALA A 24 5.56 -2.47 1.81
CA ALA A 24 5.56 -3.33 0.63
C ALA A 24 5.16 -2.60 -0.66
N GLU A 25 4.45 -1.48 -0.54
CA GLU A 25 4.03 -0.63 -1.65
C GLU A 25 3.96 0.84 -1.23
N VAL A 26 4.36 1.74 -2.13
CA VAL A 26 4.20 3.18 -1.97
C VAL A 26 2.95 3.57 -2.73
N LYS A 27 1.91 3.99 -2.00
CA LYS A 27 0.65 4.47 -2.59
C LYS A 27 0.97 5.57 -3.60
N MET A 28 0.49 5.37 -4.83
CA MET A 28 0.52 6.37 -5.89
C MET A 28 -0.92 6.55 -6.40
N SER A 29 -1.15 7.64 -7.11
CA SER A 29 -2.43 7.96 -7.74
C SER A 29 -2.15 8.63 -9.08
N GLY A 30 -3.00 8.40 -10.08
CA GLY A 30 -2.85 8.93 -11.42
C GLY A 30 -3.10 7.85 -12.47
N ALA A 31 -2.52 8.04 -13.65
CA ALA A 31 -2.63 7.11 -14.76
C ALA A 31 -1.24 6.58 -15.18
N PHE A 32 -1.14 5.30 -15.46
CA PHE A 32 0.00 4.72 -16.18
C PHE A 32 -0.40 4.53 -17.65
N VAL A 33 0.32 5.20 -18.55
CA VAL A 33 0.13 5.05 -20.00
C VAL A 33 1.20 4.10 -20.52
N ALA A 34 0.78 2.98 -21.10
CA ALA A 34 1.70 2.00 -21.66
C ALA A 34 2.23 2.49 -23.02
N ASP A 35 3.54 2.57 -23.18
CA ASP A 35 4.16 2.93 -24.46
C ASP A 35 4.29 1.70 -25.39
N ALA A 36 4.22 0.49 -24.81
CA ALA A 36 4.27 -0.77 -25.53
C ALA A 36 3.37 -1.84 -24.89
N THR A 37 3.19 -2.95 -25.61
CA THR A 37 2.58 -4.16 -25.06
C THR A 37 3.58 -4.84 -24.12
N CYS A 38 3.26 -4.89 -22.83
CA CYS A 38 4.15 -5.46 -21.83
C CYS A 38 3.43 -6.45 -20.92
N PRO A 39 4.14 -7.47 -20.41
CA PRO A 39 3.56 -8.39 -19.43
C PRO A 39 3.12 -7.68 -18.16
N ALA A 40 1.87 -7.94 -17.74
CA ALA A 40 1.29 -7.45 -16.50
C ALA A 40 1.16 -8.61 -15.49
N THR A 41 2.22 -8.83 -14.72
CA THR A 41 2.40 -10.03 -13.89
C THR A 41 1.67 -9.93 -12.54
N GLN A 42 1.32 -11.06 -11.91
CA GLN A 42 0.72 -11.06 -10.57
C GLN A 42 1.76 -10.84 -9.48
N ALA A 43 3.02 -11.26 -9.73
CA ALA A 43 4.09 -11.21 -8.76
C ALA A 43 5.42 -10.85 -9.43
N ILE A 44 6.09 -9.82 -8.91
CA ILE A 44 7.35 -9.32 -9.46
C ILE A 44 8.46 -10.38 -9.37
N LYS A 45 8.61 -11.04 -8.22
CA LYS A 45 9.75 -11.95 -7.98
C LYS A 45 9.71 -13.21 -8.84
N SER A 46 8.55 -13.83 -8.97
CA SER A 46 8.40 -15.07 -9.74
C SER A 46 8.07 -14.82 -11.21
N GLY A 47 7.69 -13.59 -11.58
CA GLY A 47 7.23 -13.25 -12.92
C GLY A 47 5.94 -13.96 -13.35
N LYS A 48 5.23 -14.62 -12.43
CA LYS A 48 4.05 -15.44 -12.75
C LYS A 48 2.95 -14.56 -13.37
N ASN A 49 2.50 -14.95 -14.56
CA ASN A 49 1.47 -14.24 -15.32
C ASN A 49 0.44 -15.20 -15.94
N PRO A 50 -0.43 -15.82 -15.13
CA PRO A 50 -1.49 -16.66 -15.68
C PRO A 50 -2.46 -15.80 -16.49
N GLY A 51 -2.93 -16.35 -17.60
CA GLY A 51 -3.75 -15.64 -18.58
C GLY A 51 -2.95 -14.77 -19.56
N ASN A 52 -1.61 -14.75 -19.47
CA ASN A 52 -0.74 -13.94 -20.33
C ASN A 52 -1.18 -12.47 -20.43
N ILE A 53 -1.64 -11.91 -19.30
CA ILE A 53 -2.16 -10.55 -19.27
C ILE A 53 -1.06 -9.58 -19.69
N ALA A 54 -1.38 -8.67 -20.60
CA ALA A 54 -0.48 -7.65 -21.07
C ALA A 54 -1.17 -6.29 -21.09
N THR A 55 -0.38 -5.23 -21.06
CA THR A 55 -0.84 -3.90 -21.42
C THR A 55 -0.93 -3.77 -22.93
N ASP A 56 -1.70 -2.80 -23.41
CA ASP A 56 -1.79 -2.43 -24.81
C ASP A 56 -1.14 -1.07 -25.01
N ALA A 57 -0.36 -0.92 -26.08
CA ALA A 57 0.32 0.34 -26.38
C ALA A 57 -0.68 1.50 -26.56
N GLY A 58 -0.39 2.63 -25.94
CA GLY A 58 -1.24 3.82 -25.90
C GLY A 58 -2.42 3.74 -24.92
N GLN A 59 -2.67 2.61 -24.27
CA GLN A 59 -3.73 2.50 -23.27
C GLN A 59 -3.32 3.07 -21.93
N SER A 60 -4.29 3.69 -21.25
CA SER A 60 -4.14 4.26 -19.92
C SER A 60 -4.78 3.35 -18.88
N TYR A 61 -4.03 3.02 -17.83
CA TYR A 61 -4.44 2.19 -16.72
C TYR A 61 -4.41 2.98 -15.41
N GLU A 62 -5.29 2.66 -14.46
CA GLU A 62 -5.28 3.29 -13.14
C GLU A 62 -3.98 2.93 -12.41
N LEU A 63 -3.21 3.93 -11.98
CA LEU A 63 -2.00 3.73 -11.18
C LEU A 63 -2.37 3.63 -9.69
N LEU A 64 -2.03 2.50 -9.06
CA LEU A 64 -2.38 2.22 -7.67
C LEU A 64 -1.22 2.43 -6.71
N ALA A 65 0.00 2.01 -7.10
CA ALA A 65 1.20 2.06 -6.28
C ALA A 65 2.49 1.84 -7.07
N GLY A 66 3.62 2.18 -6.46
CA GLY A 66 4.95 1.69 -6.83
C GLY A 66 5.43 0.64 -5.83
N ASN A 67 6.28 -0.29 -6.25
CA ASN A 67 6.79 -1.33 -5.33
C ASN A 67 7.76 -0.81 -4.25
N LYS A 68 8.30 0.40 -4.42
CA LYS A 68 9.20 1.12 -3.50
C LYS A 68 9.26 2.60 -3.90
N ASP A 69 9.97 3.44 -3.13
CA ASP A 69 10.03 4.90 -3.34
C ASP A 69 10.56 5.28 -4.73
N ALA A 70 11.60 4.59 -5.21
CA ALA A 70 12.08 4.66 -6.59
C ALA A 70 11.60 3.39 -7.33
N PRO A 71 10.37 3.38 -7.88
CA PRO A 71 9.73 2.17 -8.35
C PRO A 71 10.51 1.51 -9.49
N THR A 72 10.60 0.18 -9.45
CA THR A 72 11.00 -0.62 -10.62
C THR A 72 9.79 -1.26 -11.30
N HIS A 73 8.67 -1.32 -10.58
CA HIS A 73 7.39 -1.77 -11.11
C HIS A 73 6.28 -0.88 -10.58
N TYR A 74 5.29 -0.63 -11.43
CA TYR A 74 4.03 -0.01 -11.08
C TYR A 74 2.95 -1.07 -10.91
N LEU A 75 2.11 -0.87 -9.89
CA LEU A 75 0.88 -1.63 -9.70
C LEU A 75 -0.25 -0.87 -10.39
N ILE A 76 -0.83 -1.51 -11.39
CA ILE A 76 -1.92 -0.94 -12.18
C ILE A 76 -3.18 -1.80 -12.06
N ARG A 77 -4.35 -1.20 -12.31
CA ARG A 77 -5.59 -1.96 -12.54
C ARG A 77 -5.71 -2.29 -14.02
N VAL A 78 -5.79 -3.57 -14.33
CA VAL A 78 -6.10 -4.10 -15.67
C VAL A 78 -7.51 -4.68 -15.63
N PRO A 79 -8.52 -4.00 -16.20
CA PRO A 79 -9.89 -4.48 -16.18
C PRO A 79 -10.03 -5.87 -16.79
N GLY A 80 -10.77 -6.76 -16.12
CA GLY A 80 -11.04 -8.13 -16.61
C GLY A 80 -9.90 -9.13 -16.40
N ALA A 81 -8.75 -8.74 -15.86
CA ALA A 81 -7.73 -9.68 -15.41
C ALA A 81 -8.11 -10.30 -14.05
N ASP A 82 -7.71 -11.55 -13.78
CA ASP A 82 -7.88 -12.19 -12.48
C ASP A 82 -6.52 -12.48 -11.80
N PRO A 83 -6.14 -11.77 -10.72
CA PRO A 83 -6.77 -10.57 -10.18
C PRO A 83 -6.50 -9.35 -11.09
N GLU A 84 -7.31 -8.30 -10.95
CA GLU A 84 -7.21 -7.09 -11.78
C GLU A 84 -5.95 -6.26 -11.47
N ARG A 85 -5.41 -6.38 -10.24
CA ARG A 85 -4.20 -5.66 -9.83
C ARG A 85 -2.98 -6.39 -10.38
N ARG A 86 -2.24 -5.76 -11.30
CA ARG A 86 -1.09 -6.36 -11.97
C ARG A 86 0.14 -5.45 -11.94
N TRP A 87 1.32 -6.06 -11.89
CA TRP A 87 2.61 -5.39 -11.89
C TRP A 87 3.15 -5.25 -13.31
N VAL A 88 3.51 -4.03 -13.70
CA VAL A 88 4.18 -3.71 -14.96
C VAL A 88 5.53 -3.05 -14.67
N LYS A 89 6.53 -3.27 -15.53
CA LYS A 89 7.83 -2.60 -15.41
C LYS A 89 7.69 -1.10 -15.67
N VAL A 90 8.49 -0.29 -14.97
CA VAL A 90 8.50 1.17 -15.19
C VAL A 90 8.91 1.55 -16.62
N ASP A 91 9.79 0.79 -17.26
CA ASP A 91 10.26 1.10 -18.63
C ASP A 91 9.24 0.79 -19.73
N CYS A 92 8.09 0.20 -19.37
CA CYS A 92 7.03 -0.11 -20.32
C CYS A 92 6.20 1.11 -20.74
N GLY A 93 6.24 2.16 -19.95
CA GLY A 93 5.32 3.26 -20.07
C GLY A 93 5.74 4.44 -19.21
N HIS A 94 4.86 5.43 -19.14
CA HIS A 94 5.07 6.61 -18.32
C HIS A 94 3.83 6.91 -17.47
N VAL A 95 4.05 7.64 -16.40
CA VAL A 95 2.97 8.01 -15.49
C VAL A 95 2.51 9.44 -15.82
N SER A 96 1.21 9.59 -16.06
CA SER A 96 0.57 10.88 -16.31
C SER A 96 -0.26 11.31 -15.10
N GLY A 97 -0.12 12.58 -14.70
CA GLY A 97 -0.88 13.16 -13.59
C GLY A 97 -0.55 12.60 -12.20
N ALA A 98 0.56 11.88 -12.03
CA ALA A 98 0.92 11.41 -10.69
C ALA A 98 1.47 12.52 -9.81
N SER A 99 0.75 12.79 -8.74
CA SER A 99 1.29 13.49 -7.59
C SER A 99 1.85 12.44 -6.63
N THR A 100 3.18 12.26 -6.62
CA THR A 100 3.86 11.65 -5.47
C THR A 100 3.69 12.65 -4.33
N MET A 101 2.76 12.41 -3.40
CA MET A 101 2.55 13.36 -2.29
C MET A 101 3.87 13.54 -1.52
N PRO A 102 4.54 14.71 -1.61
CA PRO A 102 5.72 14.97 -0.82
C PRO A 102 5.26 15.31 0.59
N THR A 103 5.96 14.84 1.63
CA THR A 103 5.76 15.31 3.00
C THR A 103 5.91 16.84 3.03
N ALA A 104 4.82 17.55 3.32
CA ALA A 104 4.76 18.99 3.16
C ALA A 104 5.60 19.69 4.25
N ARG A 105 6.56 20.50 3.81
CA ARG A 105 7.18 21.56 4.61
C ARG A 105 6.55 22.88 4.15
N ALA A 106 5.79 23.54 5.01
CA ALA A 106 5.20 24.86 4.76
C ALA A 106 6.25 25.97 4.96
N PRO A 107 6.19 27.13 4.27
CA PRO A 107 5.19 28.16 4.63
C PRO A 107 4.65 29.10 3.52
N ALA A 108 3.63 29.88 3.93
CA ALA A 108 3.19 31.23 3.53
C ALA A 108 2.46 31.48 2.19
N ASP A 109 1.13 31.55 2.31
CA ASP A 109 0.21 32.62 1.89
C ASP A 109 0.31 33.27 0.50
N ARG A 110 -0.68 32.97 -0.36
CA ARG A 110 -1.44 33.99 -1.10
C ARG A 110 -2.82 33.47 -1.55
N GLU A 111 -3.72 34.43 -1.74
CA GLU A 111 -5.13 34.40 -1.41
C GLU A 111 -6.06 34.25 -2.64
N LYS A 112 -7.08 33.35 -2.54
CA LYS A 112 -8.51 33.50 -3.01
C LYS A 112 -8.76 33.50 -4.54
N SER A 113 -9.63 32.68 -5.15
CA SER A 113 -10.92 32.08 -4.77
C SER A 113 -11.24 30.85 -5.61
N ALA A 114 -11.88 29.84 -4.99
CA ALA A 114 -13.01 29.03 -5.47
C ALA A 114 -12.98 27.70 -4.68
N ALA A 115 -14.05 27.39 -3.96
CA ALA A 115 -14.12 26.17 -3.15
C ALA A 115 -13.88 24.91 -4.02
N PRO A 116 -13.25 23.90 -3.43
CA PRO A 116 -14.03 22.71 -3.14
C PRO A 116 -14.10 22.52 -1.64
N ALA A 117 -15.23 22.01 -1.16
CA ALA A 117 -15.30 21.42 0.16
C ALA A 117 -14.24 20.31 0.22
N SER A 118 -13.07 20.61 0.81
CA SER A 118 -12.13 19.62 1.30
C SER A 118 -12.79 18.92 2.50
N GLY A 119 -13.80 18.10 2.19
CA GLY A 119 -14.37 17.11 3.08
C GLY A 119 -13.32 16.03 3.26
N LYS A 120 -12.49 16.20 4.27
CA LYS A 120 -11.65 15.15 4.84
C LYS A 120 -12.57 13.96 5.12
N PRO A 121 -12.27 12.73 4.66
CA PRO A 121 -13.08 11.59 5.04
C PRO A 121 -12.97 11.40 6.57
N GLU A 122 -14.10 11.57 7.26
CA GLU A 122 -14.23 11.23 8.68
C GLU A 122 -14.28 9.71 8.79
N TYR A 123 -13.15 9.11 9.13
CA TYR A 123 -13.07 7.68 9.40
C TYR A 123 -13.57 7.41 10.82
N VAL A 124 -14.81 6.91 10.92
CA VAL A 124 -15.35 6.40 12.19
C VAL A 124 -15.01 4.93 12.30
N LEU A 125 -14.11 4.60 13.23
CA LEU A 125 -13.82 3.23 13.62
C LEU A 125 -14.85 2.80 14.69
N ALA A 126 -15.84 2.02 14.28
CA ALA A 126 -16.78 1.41 15.22
C ALA A 126 -16.18 0.10 15.77
N LEU A 127 -15.56 0.18 16.95
CA LEU A 127 -15.19 -1.00 17.73
C LEU A 127 -16.36 -1.35 18.66
N SER A 128 -17.10 -2.42 18.36
CA SER A 128 -18.04 -3.00 19.30
C SER A 128 -17.27 -3.89 20.28
N TRP A 129 -17.20 -3.47 21.54
CA TRP A 129 -16.84 -4.40 22.61
C TRP A 129 -18.08 -5.26 22.88
N GLN A 130 -18.16 -6.42 22.24
CA GLN A 130 -19.05 -7.45 22.75
C GLN A 130 -18.22 -8.29 23.71
N PRO A 131 -18.61 -8.42 25.00
CA PRO A 131 -17.98 -9.41 25.86
C PRO A 131 -18.13 -10.75 25.15
N ALA A 132 -17.01 -11.39 24.81
CA ALA A 132 -17.02 -12.76 24.34
C ALA A 132 -17.86 -13.56 25.34
N PHE A 133 -18.88 -14.22 24.82
CA PHE A 133 -19.73 -15.15 25.54
C PHE A 133 -18.84 -16.03 26.44
N CYS A 134 -18.86 -15.80 27.75
CA CYS A 134 -18.13 -16.61 28.71
C CYS A 134 -18.85 -17.96 28.81
N GLU A 135 -18.61 -18.85 27.84
CA GLU A 135 -19.02 -20.25 27.94
C GLU A 135 -18.06 -20.97 28.89
N THR A 136 -18.28 -20.81 30.19
CA THR A 136 -17.65 -21.68 31.18
C THR A 136 -18.41 -23.00 31.20
N LYS A 137 -17.89 -24.03 30.52
CA LYS A 137 -18.41 -25.40 30.63
C LYS A 137 -18.31 -25.84 32.10
N PRO A 138 -19.42 -26.19 32.77
CA PRO A 138 -19.34 -26.87 34.06
C PRO A 138 -18.72 -28.25 33.85
N GLY A 139 -17.75 -28.58 34.69
CA GLY A 139 -17.00 -29.83 34.63
C GLY A 139 -17.90 -31.06 34.68
N LYS A 140 -17.51 -32.07 33.90
CA LYS A 140 -18.03 -33.43 33.99
C LYS A 140 -17.79 -33.97 35.41
N THR A 141 -18.86 -34.40 36.07
CA THR A 141 -18.84 -35.48 37.05
C THR A 141 -19.57 -36.66 36.46
#